data_AF-A0A3M2CWZ2-F1
#
_entry.id   AF-A0A3M2CWZ2-F1
#
_cell.length_a   1.000
_cell.length_b   1.000
_cell.length_c   1.000
_cell.angle_alpha   90.00
_cell.angle_beta   90.00
_cell.angle_gamma   90.00
#
_symmetry.space_group_name_H-M   'P 1'
#
loop_
_entity.id
_entity.type
_entity.pdbx_description
1 polymer ?
#
loop_
_entity_poly.entity_id
_entity_poly.type
_entity_poly.pdbx_seq_one_letter_code
_entity_poly.pdbx_strand_id
1 'polypeptide(L)'
;DTANAPSHLEALAAINTTEHKGVVIYPRGTDEMPPETQEIMPHPKGIELGMLLQMLKDAEHEHKNPTIVSFLSDRFSKVSPATASKLCQDAKIPVRTRVGDIDHAQAEALFKAMQETKLPNPPTNCLAPIGVKTMLAGMVKGVQAEFYTASTRTPTVYRGRPFLIEAAIAFGGNLPADGSARVIRFANRVPLLYQQSACSAFKAVTETAWKNYGLSQPRGAAPIGPLVVMIHMASVWVPFTSESKEAIADYDEIRKEMKLALQECGRKLGQYVRRRQRMKREGEKRDVFERYIGEIAKACNAITGSDAKQIYDALLEQARARTEIADAQLDEEGRFIKDEGGRLAKQDDVVIIGENGKPIIVEDAPVATKPKSDAPNTKKKAPAKKKVVKKIIKRRSTSGLFDD
;
A
#
# COMPACT_ATOMS: atom_id res chain seq x y z
N ASP A 1 -23.53 -30.91 10.07
CA ASP A 1 -22.13 -30.82 10.50
C ASP A 1 -21.23 -30.04 9.54
N THR A 2 -21.60 -28.81 9.20
CA THR A 2 -20.73 -27.88 8.47
C THR A 2 -20.49 -26.68 9.37
N ALA A 3 -19.72 -26.89 10.43
CA ALA A 3 -19.27 -25.82 11.32
C ALA A 3 -18.01 -25.17 10.74
N ASN A 4 -18.02 -23.83 10.67
CA ASN A 4 -16.89 -22.90 10.55
C ASN A 4 -15.58 -23.50 9.99
N ALA A 5 -15.43 -23.51 8.67
CA ALA A 5 -14.11 -23.56 8.08
C ALA A 5 -13.42 -22.21 8.36
N PRO A 6 -12.23 -22.18 8.98
CA PRO A 6 -11.51 -20.93 9.19
C PRO A 6 -11.27 -20.25 7.86
N SER A 7 -11.37 -18.92 7.81
CA SER A 7 -11.03 -18.16 6.61
C SER A 7 -9.59 -18.51 6.19
N HIS A 8 -9.28 -18.49 4.90
CA HIS A 8 -7.94 -18.85 4.40
C HIS A 8 -6.82 -18.04 5.10
N LEU A 9 -7.12 -16.86 5.63
CA LEU A 9 -6.19 -16.01 6.38
C LEU A 9 -6.03 -16.43 7.87
N GLU A 10 -7.03 -17.08 8.46
CA GLU A 10 -6.95 -17.62 9.83
C GLU A 10 -6.07 -18.85 9.92
N ALA A 11 -6.13 -19.73 8.91
CA ALA A 11 -5.23 -20.87 8.80
C ALA A 11 -3.76 -20.43 8.70
N LEU A 12 -3.49 -19.27 8.10
CA LEU A 12 -2.15 -18.71 7.95
C LEU A 12 -1.54 -18.22 9.27
N ALA A 13 -2.37 -17.71 10.19
CA ALA A 13 -1.91 -17.28 11.51
C ALA A 13 -1.47 -18.44 12.42
N ALA A 14 -1.91 -19.68 12.13
CA ALA A 14 -1.52 -20.88 12.88
C ALA A 14 -0.19 -21.48 12.42
N ILE A 15 0.35 -21.05 11.27
CA ILE A 15 1.56 -21.61 10.66
C ILE A 15 2.79 -20.86 11.19
N ASN A 16 3.26 -21.24 12.37
CA ASN A 16 4.44 -20.64 13.00
C ASN A 16 5.71 -21.46 12.74
N THR A 17 6.84 -20.75 12.61
CA THR A 17 8.17 -21.38 12.62
C THR A 17 8.41 -21.98 14.00
N THR A 18 8.72 -23.28 14.05
CA THR A 18 8.98 -24.00 15.30
C THR A 18 10.42 -24.47 15.35
N GLU A 19 11.03 -24.42 16.53
CA GLU A 19 12.34 -25.01 16.77
C GLU A 19 12.15 -26.28 17.61
N HIS A 20 12.57 -27.41 17.07
CA HIS A 20 12.53 -28.69 17.77
C HIS A 20 13.93 -29.28 17.81
N LYS A 21 14.51 -29.42 19.02
CA LYS A 21 15.84 -30.04 19.25
C LYS A 21 16.95 -29.42 18.36
N GLY A 22 16.98 -28.09 18.23
CA GLY A 22 17.96 -27.37 17.41
C GLY A 22 17.68 -27.38 15.90
N VAL A 23 16.57 -27.99 15.45
CA VAL A 23 16.11 -27.93 14.06
C VAL A 23 15.01 -26.89 13.94
N VAL A 24 15.22 -25.90 13.08
CA VAL A 24 14.22 -24.86 12.78
C VAL A 24 13.37 -25.30 11.58
N ILE A 25 12.07 -25.48 11.81
CA ILE A 25 11.10 -25.89 10.79
C ILE A 25 10.36 -24.65 10.30
N TYR A 26 10.46 -24.37 9.00
CA TYR A 26 9.73 -23.30 8.33
C TYR A 26 8.58 -23.90 7.51
N PRO A 27 7.40 -24.15 8.09
CA PRO A 27 6.26 -24.72 7.37
C PRO A 27 5.82 -23.80 6.23
N ARG A 28 5.36 -24.35 5.11
CA ARG A 28 4.97 -23.54 3.94
C ARG A 28 3.79 -22.64 4.30
N GLY A 29 3.88 -21.36 3.89
CA GLY A 29 2.82 -20.38 4.12
C GLY A 29 1.71 -20.42 3.06
N THR A 30 2.02 -20.74 1.81
CA THR A 30 1.01 -20.88 0.75
C THR A 30 1.41 -21.97 -0.22
N ASP A 31 0.43 -22.74 -0.70
CA ASP A 31 0.61 -23.73 -1.78
C ASP A 31 0.48 -23.10 -3.18
N GLU A 32 0.05 -21.83 -3.25
CA GLU A 32 -0.05 -21.11 -4.51
C GLU A 32 1.34 -20.70 -5.02
N MET A 33 1.71 -21.23 -6.18
CA MET A 33 2.95 -20.88 -6.84
C MET A 33 2.82 -19.52 -7.53
N PRO A 34 3.87 -18.68 -7.51
CA PRO A 34 3.84 -17.41 -8.23
C PRO A 34 3.73 -17.62 -9.74
N PRO A 35 3.16 -16.65 -10.49
CA PRO A 35 3.05 -16.76 -11.94
C PRO A 35 4.42 -16.82 -12.60
N GLU A 36 4.52 -17.60 -13.67
CA GLU A 36 5.71 -17.68 -14.51
C GLU A 36 5.91 -16.38 -15.29
N THR A 37 7.14 -15.90 -15.33
CA THR A 37 7.51 -14.71 -16.09
C THR A 37 7.81 -15.06 -17.54
N GLN A 38 7.38 -14.19 -18.44
CA GLN A 38 7.75 -14.27 -19.84
C GLN A 38 8.98 -13.41 -20.12
N GLU A 39 9.90 -13.94 -20.92
CA GLU A 39 11.03 -13.17 -21.42
C GLU A 39 10.53 -12.06 -22.36
N ILE A 40 11.18 -10.90 -22.29
CA ILE A 40 10.83 -9.75 -23.13
C ILE A 40 12.09 -9.22 -23.82
N MET A 41 11.89 -8.73 -25.04
CA MET A 41 12.95 -8.03 -25.76
C MET A 41 13.29 -6.69 -25.08
N PRO A 42 14.56 -6.25 -25.13
CA PRO A 42 14.97 -4.99 -24.56
C PRO A 42 14.20 -3.82 -25.18
N HIS A 43 13.91 -2.82 -24.36
CA HIS A 43 13.31 -1.58 -24.83
C HIS A 43 14.41 -0.61 -25.29
N PRO A 44 14.22 0.15 -26.39
CA PRO A 44 15.22 1.09 -26.92
C PRO A 44 15.79 2.08 -25.91
N LYS A 45 14.97 2.55 -24.96
CA LYS A 45 15.41 3.48 -23.89
C LYS A 45 16.23 2.84 -22.76
N GLY A 46 16.27 1.51 -22.70
CA GLY A 46 16.93 0.77 -21.61
C GLY A 46 18.25 0.13 -21.98
N ILE A 47 18.72 0.39 -23.19
CA ILE A 47 20.02 -0.04 -23.68
C ILE A 47 21.05 1.08 -23.58
N GLU A 48 22.32 0.69 -23.53
CA GLU A 48 23.46 1.59 -23.61
C GLU A 48 24.14 1.44 -24.97
N LEU A 49 24.95 2.42 -25.37
CA LEU A 49 25.61 2.41 -26.68
C LEU A 49 26.46 1.15 -26.89
N GLY A 50 27.22 0.72 -25.88
CA GLY A 50 28.03 -0.50 -25.96
C GLY A 50 27.17 -1.75 -26.21
N MET A 51 26.00 -1.84 -25.58
CA MET A 51 25.07 -2.95 -25.80
C MET A 51 24.43 -2.89 -27.18
N LEU A 52 24.13 -1.70 -27.72
CA LEU A 52 23.67 -1.55 -29.10
C LEU A 52 24.71 -2.06 -30.10
N LEU A 53 25.98 -1.68 -29.94
CA LEU A 53 27.07 -2.12 -30.81
C LEU A 53 27.26 -3.63 -30.75
N GLN A 54 27.12 -4.23 -29.57
CA GLN A 54 27.16 -5.68 -29.42
C GLN A 54 25.97 -6.35 -30.11
N MET A 55 24.75 -5.85 -29.91
CA MET A 55 23.55 -6.36 -30.58
C MET A 55 23.64 -6.27 -32.11
N LEU A 56 24.23 -5.20 -32.65
CA LEU A 56 24.45 -5.06 -34.10
C LEU A 56 25.40 -6.14 -34.62
N LYS A 57 26.52 -6.39 -33.92
CA LYS A 57 27.45 -7.48 -34.27
C LYS A 57 26.80 -8.86 -34.18
N ASP A 58 26.05 -9.11 -33.11
CA ASP A 58 25.35 -10.39 -32.92
C ASP A 58 24.33 -10.62 -34.05
N ALA A 59 23.59 -9.58 -34.45
CA ALA A 59 22.64 -9.66 -35.55
C ALA A 59 23.31 -9.89 -36.91
N GLU A 60 24.49 -9.31 -37.16
CA GLU A 60 25.30 -9.57 -38.36
C GLU A 60 25.75 -11.04 -38.44
N HIS A 61 26.06 -11.65 -37.30
CA HIS A 61 26.45 -13.06 -37.24
C HIS A 61 25.26 -14.03 -37.39
N GLU A 62 24.12 -13.72 -36.78
CA GLU A 62 22.95 -14.61 -36.78
C GLU A 62 22.21 -14.64 -38.12
N HIS A 63 22.14 -13.51 -38.83
CA HIS A 63 21.39 -13.39 -40.08
C HIS A 63 22.30 -12.96 -41.22
N LYS A 64 22.06 -13.53 -42.41
CA LYS A 64 22.80 -13.15 -43.61
C LYS A 64 22.27 -11.82 -44.15
N ASN A 65 23.01 -10.73 -43.93
CA ASN A 65 22.72 -9.38 -44.39
C ASN A 65 21.38 -8.77 -43.89
N PRO A 66 21.11 -8.72 -42.58
CA PRO A 66 19.90 -8.08 -42.07
C PRO A 66 19.93 -6.58 -42.36
N THR A 67 18.76 -6.03 -42.66
CA THR A 67 18.58 -4.57 -42.76
C THR A 67 18.48 -3.96 -41.37
N ILE A 68 18.83 -2.68 -41.24
CA ILE A 68 18.69 -1.98 -39.96
C ILE A 68 17.23 -1.93 -39.47
N VAL A 69 16.26 -1.86 -40.38
CA VAL A 69 14.84 -1.86 -40.02
C VAL A 69 14.39 -3.20 -39.48
N SER A 70 14.78 -4.31 -40.10
CA SER A 70 14.47 -5.66 -39.58
C SER A 70 15.13 -5.90 -38.23
N PHE A 71 16.39 -5.48 -38.07
CA PHE A 71 17.07 -5.56 -36.78
C PHE A 71 16.31 -4.82 -35.68
N LEU A 72 15.90 -3.57 -35.94
CA LEU A 72 15.20 -2.76 -34.96
C LEU A 72 13.81 -3.32 -34.61
N SER A 73 13.09 -3.92 -35.56
CA SER A 73 11.78 -4.54 -35.28
C SER A 73 11.90 -5.86 -34.52
N ASP A 74 12.95 -6.63 -34.78
CA ASP A 74 13.05 -8.01 -34.29
C ASP A 74 13.71 -8.06 -32.90
N ARG A 75 14.66 -7.15 -32.63
CA ARG A 75 15.46 -7.15 -31.39
C ARG A 75 14.94 -6.23 -30.29
N PHE A 76 14.01 -5.32 -30.60
CA PHE A 76 13.50 -4.36 -29.61
C PHE A 76 12.00 -4.50 -29.39
N SER A 77 11.61 -4.43 -28.12
CA SER A 77 10.19 -4.38 -27.78
C SER A 77 9.58 -3.03 -28.18
N LYS A 78 8.33 -3.07 -28.64
CA LYS A 78 7.54 -1.90 -29.03
C LYS A 78 8.11 -1.07 -30.18
N VAL A 79 8.94 -1.68 -31.03
CA VAL A 79 9.41 -1.09 -32.28
C VAL A 79 8.75 -1.80 -33.46
N SER A 80 7.84 -1.10 -34.15
CA SER A 80 7.25 -1.60 -35.40
C SER A 80 8.15 -1.25 -36.60
N PRO A 81 8.00 -1.91 -37.77
CA PRO A 81 8.74 -1.52 -38.98
C PRO A 81 8.57 -0.05 -39.37
N ALA A 82 7.40 0.53 -39.12
CA ALA A 82 7.14 1.96 -39.34
C ALA A 82 7.94 2.83 -38.36
N THR A 83 7.98 2.44 -37.08
CA THR A 83 8.77 3.11 -36.04
C THR A 83 10.27 3.00 -36.30
N ALA A 84 10.74 1.83 -36.71
CA ALA A 84 12.12 1.59 -37.10
C ALA A 84 12.53 2.46 -38.29
N SER A 85 11.70 2.53 -39.33
CA SER A 85 11.94 3.40 -40.49
C SER A 85 12.05 4.87 -40.08
N LYS A 86 11.21 5.33 -39.14
CA LYS A 86 11.28 6.68 -38.58
C LYS A 86 12.58 6.91 -37.80
N LEU A 87 13.00 5.97 -36.96
CA LEU A 87 14.27 6.05 -36.22
C LEU A 87 15.46 6.16 -37.18
N CYS A 88 15.45 5.40 -38.28
CA CYS A 88 16.49 5.51 -39.31
C CYS A 88 16.48 6.88 -39.98
N GLN A 89 15.31 7.44 -40.28
CA GLN A 89 15.19 8.80 -40.85
C GLN A 89 15.73 9.87 -39.89
N ASP A 90 15.37 9.79 -38.61
CA ASP A 90 15.84 10.72 -37.58
C ASP A 90 17.37 10.63 -37.39
N ALA A 91 17.93 9.42 -37.52
CA ALA A 91 19.37 9.16 -37.50
C ALA A 91 20.09 9.43 -38.84
N LYS A 92 19.38 9.84 -39.89
CA LYS A 92 19.88 10.03 -41.26
C LYS A 92 20.52 8.78 -41.88
N ILE A 93 20.03 7.61 -41.51
CA ILE A 93 20.45 6.31 -42.04
C ILE A 93 19.43 5.85 -43.10
N PRO A 94 19.86 5.48 -44.32
CA PRO A 94 18.96 4.89 -45.30
C PRO A 94 18.30 3.61 -44.77
N VAL A 95 16.99 3.47 -44.99
CA VAL A 95 16.17 2.35 -44.49
C VAL A 95 16.68 0.97 -44.96
N ARG A 96 17.36 0.92 -46.10
CA ARG A 96 17.91 -0.30 -46.71
C ARG A 96 19.36 -0.59 -46.31
N THR A 97 19.97 0.22 -45.45
CA THR A 97 21.33 -0.02 -44.96
C THR A 97 21.39 -1.35 -44.22
N ARG A 98 22.44 -2.13 -44.47
CA ARG A 98 22.68 -3.40 -43.77
C ARG A 98 23.32 -3.13 -42.42
N VAL A 99 23.07 -4.02 -41.46
CA VAL A 99 23.63 -3.90 -40.11
C VAL A 99 25.16 -3.85 -40.13
N GLY A 100 25.82 -4.67 -40.94
CA GLY A 100 27.29 -4.69 -41.07
C GLY A 100 27.88 -3.44 -41.75
N ASP A 101 27.07 -2.63 -42.42
CA ASP A 101 27.53 -1.38 -43.07
C ASP A 101 27.43 -0.16 -42.14
N ILE A 102 26.97 -0.34 -40.89
CA ILE A 102 26.79 0.76 -39.94
C ILE A 102 28.13 1.13 -39.31
N ASP A 103 28.53 2.39 -39.52
CA ASP A 103 29.70 2.95 -38.87
C ASP A 103 29.41 3.38 -37.42
N HIS A 104 30.46 3.72 -36.67
CA HIS A 104 30.33 4.11 -35.26
C HIS A 104 29.53 5.41 -35.09
N ALA A 105 29.67 6.38 -36.01
CA ALA A 105 28.97 7.66 -35.94
C ALA A 105 27.46 7.50 -36.21
N GLN A 106 27.10 6.61 -37.13
CA GLN A 106 25.74 6.20 -37.42
C GLN A 106 25.12 5.44 -36.25
N ALA A 107 25.86 4.55 -35.60
CA ALA A 107 25.40 3.87 -34.40
C ALA A 107 25.12 4.84 -33.24
N GLU A 108 25.98 5.85 -33.04
CA GLU A 108 25.75 6.93 -32.06
C GLU A 108 24.53 7.78 -32.41
N ALA A 109 24.38 8.15 -33.68
CA ALA A 109 23.22 8.90 -34.17
C ALA A 109 21.91 8.12 -33.97
N LEU A 110 21.92 6.82 -34.27
CA LEU A 110 20.80 5.92 -34.04
C LEU A 110 20.47 5.80 -32.56
N PHE A 111 21.48 5.61 -31.70
CA PHE A 111 21.30 5.56 -30.25
C PHE A 111 20.64 6.83 -29.72
N LYS A 112 21.11 8.01 -30.16
CA LYS A 112 20.51 9.29 -29.79
C LYS A 112 19.04 9.38 -30.23
N ALA A 113 18.73 8.97 -31.47
CA ALA A 113 17.37 8.94 -31.98
C ALA A 113 16.46 8.00 -31.15
N MET A 114 16.97 6.85 -30.70
CA MET A 114 16.25 5.90 -29.85
C MET A 114 15.90 6.49 -28.46
N GLN A 115 16.78 7.31 -27.90
CA GLN A 115 16.55 7.95 -26.59
C GLN A 115 15.53 9.10 -26.68
N GLU A 116 15.62 9.91 -27.73
CA GLU A 116 14.75 11.08 -27.93
C GLU A 116 13.32 10.69 -28.37
N THR A 117 13.18 9.58 -29.10
CA THR A 117 11.89 9.15 -29.61
C THR A 117 10.92 8.74 -28.49
N LYS A 118 9.66 9.19 -28.59
CA LYS A 118 8.58 8.76 -27.71
C LYS A 118 8.07 7.40 -28.15
N LEU A 119 8.40 6.36 -27.39
CA LEU A 119 7.96 4.99 -27.58
C LEU A 119 6.94 4.58 -26.52
N PRO A 120 6.03 3.63 -26.83
CA PRO A 120 5.15 3.02 -25.84
C PRO A 120 5.95 2.31 -24.75
N ASN A 121 5.38 2.20 -23.55
CA ASN A 121 6.01 1.48 -22.46
C ASN A 121 6.24 -0.02 -22.80
N PRO A 122 7.34 -0.61 -22.30
CA PRO A 122 7.58 -2.05 -22.40
C PRO A 122 6.43 -2.86 -21.79
N PRO A 123 6.26 -4.12 -22.23
CA PRO A 123 5.27 -5.02 -21.64
C PRO A 123 5.64 -5.35 -20.19
N THR A 124 4.63 -5.63 -19.36
CA THR A 124 4.77 -5.82 -17.90
C THR A 124 4.56 -7.27 -17.45
N ASN A 125 4.22 -8.17 -18.37
CA ASN A 125 4.08 -9.62 -18.17
C ASN A 125 5.40 -10.33 -17.81
N CYS A 126 6.53 -9.63 -17.90
CA CYS A 126 7.84 -10.10 -17.45
C CYS A 126 8.06 -9.96 -15.95
N LEU A 127 7.12 -9.37 -15.21
CA LEU A 127 7.25 -9.13 -13.77
C LEU A 127 6.53 -10.21 -12.97
N ALA A 128 7.21 -10.67 -11.92
CA ALA A 128 6.72 -11.69 -10.99
C ALA A 128 6.56 -11.08 -9.58
N PRO A 129 5.47 -10.33 -9.30
CA PRO A 129 5.21 -9.83 -7.96
C PRO A 129 5.06 -10.98 -6.94
N ILE A 130 5.18 -10.66 -5.66
CA ILE A 130 4.83 -11.59 -4.57
C ILE A 130 3.31 -11.62 -4.41
N GLY A 131 2.66 -10.46 -4.53
CA GLY A 131 1.23 -10.28 -4.34
C GLY A 131 0.85 -10.01 -2.88
N VAL A 132 -0.23 -9.24 -2.71
CA VAL A 132 -0.71 -8.78 -1.40
C VAL A 132 -0.98 -9.94 -0.43
N LYS A 133 -1.69 -10.98 -0.87
CA LYS A 133 -2.09 -12.12 -0.02
C LYS A 133 -0.87 -12.89 0.50
N THR A 134 0.03 -13.28 -0.40
CA THR A 134 1.26 -14.00 -0.06
C THR A 134 2.19 -13.17 0.80
N MET A 135 2.25 -11.86 0.57
CA MET A 135 3.04 -10.93 1.38
C MET A 135 2.48 -10.83 2.81
N LEU A 136 1.16 -10.71 2.98
CA LEU A 136 0.52 -10.73 4.30
C LEU A 136 0.73 -12.07 5.01
N ALA A 137 0.57 -13.19 4.31
CA ALA A 137 0.82 -14.52 4.85
C ALA A 137 2.26 -14.66 5.38
N GLY A 138 3.24 -14.20 4.60
CA GLY A 138 4.65 -14.19 5.01
C GLY A 138 4.93 -13.28 6.21
N MET A 139 4.31 -12.09 6.24
CA MET A 139 4.47 -11.14 7.34
C MET A 139 3.86 -11.65 8.65
N VAL A 140 2.65 -12.22 8.61
CA VAL A 140 1.98 -12.81 9.78
C VAL A 140 2.80 -13.95 10.37
N LYS A 141 3.35 -14.82 9.52
CA LYS A 141 4.21 -15.93 9.95
C LYS A 141 5.56 -15.47 10.52
N GLY A 142 6.17 -14.45 9.93
CA GLY A 142 7.53 -14.02 10.27
C GLY A 142 7.63 -12.95 11.35
N VAL A 143 6.54 -12.22 11.60
CA VAL A 143 6.52 -11.05 12.50
C VAL A 143 5.31 -11.15 13.40
N GLN A 144 5.51 -11.18 14.71
CA GLN A 144 4.42 -11.18 15.70
C GLN A 144 3.94 -9.75 15.97
N ALA A 145 2.89 -9.33 15.29
CA ALA A 145 2.31 -8.00 15.37
C ALA A 145 0.77 -8.08 15.51
N GLU A 146 0.13 -6.97 15.85
CA GLU A 146 -1.34 -6.87 15.98
C GLU A 146 -2.00 -6.41 14.68
N PHE A 147 -1.28 -5.66 13.83
CA PHE A 147 -1.81 -5.07 12.62
C PHE A 147 -0.87 -5.30 11.45
N TYR A 148 -1.42 -5.72 10.31
CA TYR A 148 -0.69 -5.93 9.07
C TYR A 148 -1.42 -5.26 7.92
N THR A 149 -0.69 -4.68 7.00
CA THR A 149 -1.24 -4.23 5.72
C THR A 149 -0.21 -4.38 4.62
N ALA A 150 -0.67 -4.63 3.40
CA ALA A 150 0.17 -4.67 2.21
C ALA A 150 -0.44 -3.87 1.05
N SER A 151 0.40 -3.45 0.11
CA SER A 151 0.00 -2.85 -1.16
C SER A 151 0.94 -3.31 -2.26
N THR A 152 0.36 -3.60 -3.42
CA THR A 152 1.05 -3.88 -4.68
C THR A 152 0.71 -2.76 -5.65
N ARG A 153 1.69 -1.96 -6.05
CA ARG A 153 1.49 -0.85 -6.99
C ARG A 153 1.33 -1.34 -8.43
N THR A 154 0.77 -0.50 -9.29
CA THR A 154 0.78 -0.74 -10.74
C THR A 154 2.21 -0.68 -11.27
N PRO A 155 2.60 -1.55 -12.23
CA PRO A 155 3.91 -1.49 -12.84
C PRO A 155 4.19 -0.12 -13.48
N THR A 156 5.41 0.36 -13.30
CA THR A 156 5.94 1.58 -13.91
C THR A 156 7.25 1.26 -14.63
N VAL A 157 7.88 2.26 -15.24
CA VAL A 157 9.07 2.06 -16.09
C VAL A 157 10.13 3.05 -15.67
N TYR A 158 11.36 2.58 -15.47
CA TYR A 158 12.54 3.42 -15.30
C TYR A 158 13.52 3.07 -16.42
N ARG A 159 14.07 4.07 -17.14
CA ARG A 159 15.00 3.84 -18.26
C ARG A 159 14.58 2.69 -19.20
N GLY A 160 13.32 2.66 -19.62
CA GLY A 160 12.81 1.58 -20.50
C GLY A 160 12.70 0.18 -19.87
N ARG A 161 12.94 0.02 -18.57
CA ARG A 161 12.85 -1.24 -17.84
C ARG A 161 11.61 -1.23 -16.94
N PRO A 162 10.67 -2.17 -17.12
CA PRO A 162 9.49 -2.23 -16.27
C PRO A 162 9.89 -2.66 -14.86
N PHE A 163 9.25 -2.06 -13.87
CA PHE A 163 9.38 -2.43 -12.47
C PHE A 163 8.05 -2.26 -11.74
N LEU A 164 7.94 -2.93 -10.61
CA LEU A 164 6.80 -2.84 -9.72
C LEU A 164 7.31 -2.79 -8.28
N ILE A 165 6.62 -2.01 -7.46
CA ILE A 165 6.92 -1.89 -6.03
C ILE A 165 5.76 -2.44 -5.21
N GLU A 166 6.10 -3.25 -4.22
CA GLU A 166 5.20 -3.74 -3.20
C GLU A 166 5.71 -3.30 -1.83
N ALA A 167 4.80 -2.97 -0.92
CA ALA A 167 5.15 -2.60 0.43
C ALA A 167 4.20 -3.28 1.41
N ALA A 168 4.74 -3.76 2.52
CA ALA A 168 3.95 -4.26 3.64
C ALA A 168 4.41 -3.63 4.94
N ILE A 169 3.48 -3.46 5.87
CA ILE A 169 3.71 -2.91 7.19
C ILE A 169 3.12 -3.85 8.21
N ALA A 170 3.87 -4.12 9.27
CA ALA A 170 3.38 -4.74 10.49
C ALA A 170 3.59 -3.79 11.67
N PHE A 171 2.59 -3.65 12.54
CA PHE A 171 2.61 -2.72 13.66
C PHE A 171 2.09 -3.37 14.95
N GLY A 172 2.68 -2.99 16.09
CA GLY A 172 2.26 -3.36 17.44
C GLY A 172 2.55 -4.81 17.82
N GLY A 173 1.74 -5.39 18.72
CA GLY A 173 1.98 -6.74 19.24
C GLY A 173 3.27 -6.86 20.05
N ASN A 174 4.08 -7.88 19.76
CA ASN A 174 5.32 -8.18 20.50
C ASN A 174 6.55 -7.44 19.92
N LEU A 175 6.33 -6.39 19.13
CA LEU A 175 7.40 -5.59 18.54
C LEU A 175 7.94 -4.56 19.56
N PRO A 176 9.26 -4.27 19.54
CA PRO A 176 9.85 -3.27 20.43
C PRO A 176 9.25 -1.88 20.21
N ALA A 177 8.67 -1.28 21.26
CA ALA A 177 7.99 0.01 21.15
C ALA A 177 8.95 1.22 21.05
N ASP A 178 10.12 1.13 21.69
CA ASP A 178 11.07 2.26 21.79
C ASP A 178 12.17 2.20 20.71
N GLY A 179 12.14 1.19 19.84
CA GLY A 179 13.13 0.96 18.79
C GLY A 179 12.87 1.75 17.51
N SER A 180 13.93 1.94 16.73
CA SER A 180 13.82 2.33 15.32
C SER A 180 13.12 1.22 14.54
N ALA A 181 12.23 1.60 13.62
CA ALA A 181 11.50 0.65 12.79
C ALA A 181 12.44 -0.28 12.02
N ARG A 182 12.11 -1.58 11.99
CA ARG A 182 12.88 -2.57 11.23
C ARG A 182 12.47 -2.51 9.77
N VAL A 183 13.42 -2.24 8.87
CA VAL A 183 13.18 -2.21 7.43
C VAL A 183 13.71 -3.47 6.77
N ILE A 184 12.82 -4.25 6.17
CA ILE A 184 13.13 -5.46 5.41
C ILE A 184 13.05 -5.10 3.93
N ARG A 185 14.09 -5.46 3.17
CA ARG A 185 14.23 -5.07 1.77
C ARG A 185 14.34 -6.31 0.90
N PHE A 186 13.61 -6.33 -0.20
CA PHE A 186 13.67 -7.39 -1.20
C PHE A 186 13.84 -6.80 -2.60
N ALA A 187 14.62 -7.50 -3.41
CA ALA A 187 14.74 -7.25 -4.85
C ALA A 187 14.57 -8.59 -5.58
N ASN A 188 13.62 -8.70 -6.49
CA ASN A 188 13.30 -9.95 -7.21
C ASN A 188 13.21 -11.18 -6.28
N ARG A 189 12.47 -11.06 -5.18
CA ARG A 189 12.30 -12.09 -4.13
C ARG A 189 13.58 -12.47 -3.37
N VAL A 190 14.70 -11.78 -3.57
CA VAL A 190 15.95 -11.96 -2.82
C VAL A 190 16.02 -10.93 -1.69
N PRO A 191 16.26 -11.34 -0.43
CA PRO A 191 16.42 -10.41 0.69
C PRO A 191 17.76 -9.67 0.61
N LEU A 192 17.74 -8.36 0.86
CA LEU A 192 18.93 -7.51 0.90
C LEU A 192 19.32 -7.21 2.35
N LEU A 193 20.46 -7.74 2.80
CA LEU A 193 20.83 -7.72 4.21
C LEU A 193 21.80 -6.58 4.55
N TYR A 194 22.76 -6.28 3.67
CA TYR A 194 23.81 -5.31 3.96
C TYR A 194 23.53 -3.94 3.36
N GLN A 195 24.32 -2.93 3.78
CA GLN A 195 24.29 -1.56 3.23
C GLN A 195 22.91 -0.89 3.22
N GLN A 196 22.15 -1.06 4.30
CA GLN A 196 20.78 -0.55 4.40
C GLN A 196 20.68 0.96 4.15
N SER A 197 21.61 1.77 4.68
CA SER A 197 21.59 3.24 4.54
C SER A 197 21.77 3.75 3.11
N ALA A 198 22.51 3.01 2.27
CA ALA A 198 22.74 3.38 0.88
C ALA A 198 21.53 3.08 -0.02
N CYS A 199 20.66 2.16 0.40
CA CYS A 199 19.55 1.66 -0.40
C CYS A 199 18.40 2.66 -0.54
N SER A 200 17.92 2.84 -1.78
CA SER A 200 16.75 3.67 -2.10
C SER A 200 15.51 3.31 -1.26
N ALA A 201 15.29 2.02 -0.99
CA ALA A 201 14.18 1.56 -0.14
C ALA A 201 14.24 2.14 1.29
N PHE A 202 15.43 2.19 1.90
CA PHE A 202 15.58 2.76 3.25
C PHE A 202 15.40 4.28 3.23
N LYS A 203 15.97 4.95 2.23
CA LYS A 203 15.78 6.39 2.02
C LYS A 203 14.29 6.74 1.84
N ALA A 204 13.53 5.94 1.10
CA ALA A 204 12.10 6.11 0.94
C ALA A 204 11.32 5.97 2.26
N VAL A 205 11.72 5.05 3.15
CA VAL A 205 11.14 4.94 4.50
C VAL A 205 11.46 6.17 5.33
N THR A 206 12.70 6.62 5.35
CA THR A 206 13.12 7.81 6.10
C THR A 206 12.43 9.09 5.62
N GLU A 207 12.21 9.23 4.32
CA GLU A 207 11.56 10.42 3.72
C GLU A 207 10.03 10.41 3.82
N THR A 208 9.44 9.26 4.14
CA THR A 208 8.00 9.17 4.38
C THR A 208 7.69 9.84 5.72
N ALA A 209 6.72 10.75 5.73
CA ALA A 209 6.36 11.53 6.92
C ALA A 209 5.46 10.72 7.86
N TRP A 210 6.05 9.82 8.65
CA TRP A 210 5.31 8.89 9.52
C TRP A 210 4.56 9.57 10.67
N LYS A 211 4.95 10.80 11.02
CA LYS A 211 4.20 11.66 11.95
C LYS A 211 2.74 11.85 11.53
N ASN A 212 2.48 11.93 10.23
CA ASN A 212 1.13 12.06 9.69
C ASN A 212 0.28 10.79 9.87
N TYR A 213 0.91 9.68 10.21
CA TYR A 213 0.28 8.38 10.47
C TYR A 213 0.29 7.99 11.95
N GLY A 214 0.64 8.91 12.85
CA GLY A 214 0.57 8.69 14.30
C GLY A 214 1.81 8.05 14.92
N LEU A 215 2.93 8.01 14.20
CA LEU A 215 4.21 7.53 14.73
C LEU A 215 5.16 8.69 15.06
N SER A 216 6.09 8.46 15.99
CA SER A 216 7.18 9.40 16.24
C SER A 216 8.30 9.22 15.20
N GLN A 217 8.98 10.30 14.82
CA GLN A 217 10.07 10.25 13.85
C GLN A 217 11.06 11.40 14.06
N PRO A 218 12.34 11.11 14.39
CA PRO A 218 13.41 12.10 14.37
C PRO A 218 13.71 12.58 12.94
N ARG A 219 14.29 13.77 12.80
CA ARG A 219 14.61 14.34 11.48
C ARG A 219 15.70 13.50 10.80
N GLY A 220 15.42 13.00 9.59
CA GLY A 220 16.39 12.21 8.82
C GLY A 220 16.61 10.78 9.30
N ALA A 221 15.74 10.28 10.20
CA ALA A 221 15.79 8.90 10.69
C ALA A 221 14.53 8.12 10.33
N ALA A 222 14.60 6.80 10.45
CA ALA A 222 13.44 5.92 10.40
C ALA A 222 12.47 6.24 11.58
N PRO A 223 11.17 5.94 11.43
CA PRO A 223 10.21 6.15 12.50
C PRO A 223 10.55 5.30 13.73
N ILE A 224 10.22 5.83 14.91
CA ILE A 224 10.35 5.13 16.19
C ILE A 224 8.98 4.57 16.56
N GLY A 225 8.95 3.29 16.89
CA GLY A 225 7.74 2.59 17.25
C GLY A 225 7.82 1.09 16.98
N PRO A 226 6.80 0.32 17.42
CA PRO A 226 6.69 -1.11 17.16
C PRO A 226 6.29 -1.34 15.69
N LEU A 227 7.19 -1.06 14.75
CA LEU A 227 6.94 -1.04 13.31
C LEU A 227 7.97 -1.87 12.55
N VAL A 228 7.47 -2.75 11.68
CA VAL A 228 8.26 -3.42 10.65
C VAL A 228 7.74 -2.98 9.29
N VAL A 229 8.64 -2.54 8.41
CA VAL A 229 8.33 -2.14 7.04
C VAL A 229 9.05 -3.06 6.08
N MET A 230 8.32 -3.75 5.23
CA MET A 230 8.86 -4.56 4.14
C MET A 230 8.65 -3.82 2.81
N ILE A 231 9.69 -3.74 1.98
CA ILE A 231 9.62 -3.19 0.63
C ILE A 231 10.19 -4.22 -0.34
N HIS A 232 9.46 -4.50 -1.41
CA HIS A 232 9.88 -5.37 -2.49
C HIS A 232 9.87 -4.62 -3.81
N MET A 233 10.97 -4.73 -4.55
CA MET A 233 11.05 -4.28 -5.95
C MET A 233 11.16 -5.50 -6.87
N ALA A 234 10.24 -5.61 -7.83
CA ALA A 234 10.29 -6.58 -8.92
C ALA A 234 10.65 -5.86 -10.23
N SER A 235 11.71 -6.29 -10.91
CA SER A 235 12.10 -5.76 -12.22
C SER A 235 12.93 -6.77 -13.02
N VAL A 236 12.92 -6.66 -14.34
CA VAL A 236 13.81 -7.44 -15.23
C VAL A 236 15.29 -7.18 -14.95
N TRP A 237 15.60 -5.96 -14.49
CA TRP A 237 16.93 -5.59 -14.05
C TRP A 237 16.77 -4.67 -12.85
N VAL A 238 17.34 -5.01 -11.71
CA VAL A 238 17.30 -4.15 -10.54
C VAL A 238 18.57 -3.29 -10.56
N PRO A 239 18.46 -1.95 -10.46
CA PRO A 239 19.62 -1.10 -10.39
C PRO A 239 20.27 -1.26 -9.02
N PHE A 240 21.46 -1.85 -8.96
CA PHE A 240 22.25 -1.95 -7.74
C PHE A 240 23.32 -0.86 -7.67
N THR A 241 23.66 -0.43 -6.46
CA THR A 241 24.75 0.55 -6.23
C THR A 241 26.13 -0.05 -6.45
N SER A 242 26.26 -1.36 -6.26
CA SER A 242 27.51 -2.12 -6.40
C SER A 242 27.25 -3.50 -7.01
N GLU A 243 28.31 -4.13 -7.51
CA GLU A 243 28.28 -5.49 -8.07
C GLU A 243 27.87 -6.55 -7.04
N SER A 244 28.01 -6.25 -5.75
CA SER A 244 27.59 -7.12 -4.63
C SER A 244 26.07 -7.25 -4.51
N LYS A 245 25.29 -6.39 -5.20
CA LYS A 245 23.81 -6.42 -5.22
C LYS A 245 23.14 -6.27 -3.85
N GLU A 246 23.73 -5.50 -2.95
CA GLU A 246 23.23 -5.34 -1.56
C GLU A 246 22.27 -4.15 -1.38
N ALA A 247 22.30 -3.17 -2.27
CA ALA A 247 21.50 -1.96 -2.16
C ALA A 247 20.98 -1.51 -3.53
N ILE A 248 19.70 -1.13 -3.56
CA ILE A 248 19.04 -0.58 -4.75
C ILE A 248 19.50 0.87 -4.92
N ALA A 249 19.95 1.21 -6.12
CA ALA A 249 20.39 2.55 -6.46
C ALA A 249 19.25 3.56 -6.47
N ASP A 250 19.66 4.81 -6.38
CA ASP A 250 18.80 5.90 -5.94
C ASP A 250 18.27 6.74 -7.10
N TYR A 251 17.33 6.16 -7.84
CA TYR A 251 16.62 6.84 -8.93
C TYR A 251 15.32 7.46 -8.45
N ASP A 252 15.02 8.67 -8.90
CA ASP A 252 13.85 9.44 -8.50
C ASP A 252 12.54 8.71 -8.85
N GLU A 253 12.46 8.05 -10.01
CA GLU A 253 11.26 7.32 -10.43
C GLU A 253 10.96 6.12 -9.51
N ILE A 254 12.00 5.38 -9.13
CA ILE A 254 11.89 4.23 -8.24
C ILE A 254 11.54 4.68 -6.83
N ARG A 255 12.27 5.68 -6.32
CA ARG A 255 12.06 6.23 -4.98
C ARG A 255 10.66 6.82 -4.84
N LYS A 256 10.16 7.53 -5.84
CA LYS A 256 8.80 8.09 -5.87
C LYS A 256 7.75 6.98 -5.74
N GLU A 257 7.86 5.90 -6.51
CA GLU A 257 6.90 4.79 -6.39
C GLU A 257 7.02 4.04 -5.06
N MET A 258 8.23 3.87 -4.52
CA MET A 258 8.42 3.33 -3.16
C MET A 258 7.71 4.19 -2.10
N LYS A 259 7.84 5.51 -2.18
CA LYS A 259 7.16 6.44 -1.27
C LYS A 259 5.63 6.35 -1.42
N LEU A 260 5.11 6.27 -2.65
CA LEU A 260 3.67 6.15 -2.88
C LEU A 260 3.11 4.84 -2.32
N ALA A 261 3.83 3.72 -2.48
CA ALA A 261 3.46 2.43 -1.87
C ALA A 261 3.42 2.51 -0.33
N LEU A 262 4.45 3.12 0.27
CA LEU A 262 4.51 3.33 1.72
C LEU A 262 3.39 4.25 2.23
N GLN A 263 3.02 5.29 1.49
CA GLN A 263 1.94 6.20 1.86
C GLN A 263 0.55 5.54 1.80
N GLU A 264 0.36 4.57 0.93
CA GLU A 264 -0.88 3.77 0.87
C GLU A 264 -1.03 2.91 2.13
N CYS A 265 0.00 2.14 2.48
CA CYS A 265 0.02 1.36 3.72
C CYS A 265 -0.02 2.27 4.97
N GLY A 266 0.70 3.39 4.95
CA GLY A 266 0.74 4.37 6.02
C GLY A 266 -0.61 5.01 6.32
N ARG A 267 -1.45 5.26 5.30
CA ARG A 267 -2.82 5.77 5.50
C ARG A 267 -3.69 4.79 6.28
N LYS A 268 -3.57 3.48 6.01
CA LYS A 268 -4.31 2.43 6.73
C LYS A 268 -3.79 2.27 8.16
N LEU A 269 -2.47 2.23 8.33
CA LEU A 269 -1.84 2.25 9.64
C LEU A 269 -2.32 3.44 10.47
N GLY A 270 -2.34 4.65 9.89
CA GLY A 270 -2.76 5.85 10.59
C GLY A 270 -4.24 5.85 10.99
N GLN A 271 -5.11 5.12 10.28
CA GLN A 271 -6.50 4.92 10.72
C GLN A 271 -6.54 3.96 11.91
N TYR A 272 -5.77 2.86 11.87
CA TYR A 272 -5.66 1.92 12.97
C TYR A 272 -5.09 2.54 14.25
N VAL A 273 -3.96 3.25 14.17
CA VAL A 273 -3.31 3.91 15.32
C VAL A 273 -4.23 4.95 15.96
N ARG A 274 -4.92 5.77 15.15
CA ARG A 274 -5.89 6.75 15.67
C ARG A 274 -7.06 6.09 16.38
N ARG A 275 -7.59 5.00 15.83
CA ARG A 275 -8.64 4.20 16.47
C ARG A 275 -8.16 3.67 17.82
N ARG A 276 -6.97 3.06 17.87
CA ARG A 276 -6.37 2.54 19.11
C ARG A 276 -6.17 3.64 20.16
N GLN A 277 -5.65 4.80 19.77
CA GLN A 277 -5.50 5.94 20.68
C GLN A 277 -6.83 6.47 21.20
N ARG A 278 -7.89 6.47 20.37
CA ARG A 278 -9.24 6.85 20.80
C ARG A 278 -9.77 5.89 21.86
N MET A 279 -9.70 4.59 21.60
CA MET A 279 -10.13 3.55 22.57
C MET A 279 -9.39 3.69 23.90
N LYS A 280 -8.06 3.92 23.85
CA LYS A 280 -7.26 4.13 25.06
C LYS A 280 -7.73 5.35 25.85
N ARG A 281 -7.98 6.48 25.20
CA ARG A 281 -8.46 7.71 25.87
C ARG A 281 -9.84 7.54 26.49
N GLU A 282 -10.76 6.83 25.82
CA GLU A 282 -12.08 6.56 26.39
C GLU A 282 -12.00 5.59 27.59
N GLY A 283 -11.13 4.58 27.53
CA GLY A 283 -10.81 3.72 28.67
C GLY A 283 -10.22 4.49 29.86
N GLU A 284 -9.21 5.33 29.62
CA GLU A 284 -8.62 6.18 30.67
C GLU A 284 -9.66 7.13 31.30
N LYS A 285 -10.58 7.69 30.49
CA LYS A 285 -11.69 8.50 31.01
C LYS A 285 -12.63 7.68 31.89
N ARG A 286 -12.96 6.45 31.49
CA ARG A 286 -13.81 5.56 32.28
C ARG A 286 -13.17 5.25 33.63
N ASP A 287 -11.88 4.90 33.66
CA ASP A 287 -11.13 4.65 34.90
C ASP A 287 -11.06 5.88 35.80
N VAL A 288 -11.00 7.07 35.20
CA VAL A 288 -11.09 8.35 35.92
C VAL A 288 -12.48 8.51 36.52
N PHE A 289 -13.56 8.35 35.75
CA PHE A 289 -14.93 8.46 36.25
C PHE A 289 -15.20 7.47 37.40
N GLU A 290 -14.83 6.21 37.26
CA GLU A 290 -15.04 5.20 38.30
C GLU A 290 -14.35 5.57 39.63
N ARG A 291 -13.16 6.18 39.58
CA ARG A 291 -12.45 6.68 40.77
C ARG A 291 -13.14 7.90 41.40
N TYR A 292 -13.61 8.86 40.62
CA TYR A 292 -14.22 10.09 41.14
C TYR A 292 -15.67 9.91 41.60
N ILE A 293 -16.44 8.99 40.98
CA ILE A 293 -17.84 8.72 41.36
C ILE A 293 -17.94 8.33 42.84
N GLY A 294 -16.99 7.56 43.36
CA GLY A 294 -16.95 7.19 44.78
C GLY A 294 -16.83 8.38 45.73
N GLU A 295 -15.96 9.34 45.41
CA GLU A 295 -15.77 10.54 46.24
C GLU A 295 -16.95 11.52 46.12
N ILE A 296 -17.52 11.66 44.92
CA ILE A 296 -18.70 12.49 44.69
C ILE A 296 -19.91 11.93 45.46
N ALA A 297 -20.12 10.61 45.45
CA ALA A 297 -21.23 9.99 46.16
C ALA A 297 -21.14 10.23 47.68
N LYS A 298 -19.94 10.14 48.28
CA LYS A 298 -19.71 10.46 49.69
C LYS A 298 -19.95 11.95 50.00
N ALA A 299 -19.46 12.84 49.15
CA ALA A 299 -19.63 14.29 49.33
C ALA A 299 -21.11 14.71 49.20
N CYS A 300 -21.84 14.14 48.22
CA CYS A 300 -23.28 14.39 48.07
C CYS A 300 -24.06 13.88 49.29
N ASN A 301 -23.76 12.69 49.81
CA ASN A 301 -24.38 12.19 51.04
C ASN A 301 -24.16 13.14 52.23
N ALA A 302 -22.95 13.67 52.39
CA ALA A 302 -22.63 14.61 53.47
C ALA A 302 -23.39 15.94 53.38
N ILE A 303 -23.73 16.41 52.17
CA ILE A 303 -24.40 17.70 51.94
C ILE A 303 -25.93 17.55 51.96
N THR A 304 -26.47 16.56 51.27
CA THR A 304 -27.92 16.43 51.06
C THR A 304 -28.58 15.36 51.92
N GLY A 305 -27.81 14.55 52.65
CA GLY A 305 -28.31 13.44 53.46
C GLY A 305 -28.87 12.27 52.65
N SER A 306 -28.71 12.29 51.32
CA SER A 306 -29.22 11.28 50.39
C SER A 306 -28.34 10.02 50.40
N ASP A 307 -28.90 8.83 50.19
CA ASP A 307 -28.15 7.58 50.28
C ASP A 307 -26.99 7.53 49.27
N ALA A 308 -25.76 7.41 49.80
CA ALA A 308 -24.53 7.37 49.00
C ALA A 308 -24.53 6.22 47.99
N LYS A 309 -25.16 5.09 48.34
CA LYS A 309 -25.19 3.89 47.50
C LYS A 309 -26.04 4.10 46.26
N GLN A 310 -27.22 4.72 46.42
CA GLN A 310 -28.10 5.06 45.30
C GLN A 310 -27.47 6.08 44.34
N ILE A 311 -26.77 7.08 44.88
CA ILE A 311 -26.07 8.08 44.06
C ILE A 311 -24.90 7.44 43.31
N TYR A 312 -24.15 6.56 43.96
CA TYR A 312 -23.06 5.83 43.33
C TYR A 312 -23.57 4.98 42.15
N ASP A 313 -24.61 4.17 42.38
CA ASP A 313 -25.18 3.29 41.34
C ASP A 313 -25.75 4.10 40.16
N ALA A 314 -26.46 5.20 40.42
CA ALA A 314 -27.00 6.07 39.38
C ALA A 314 -25.90 6.77 38.55
N LEU A 315 -24.83 7.25 39.19
CA LEU A 315 -23.70 7.87 38.52
C LEU A 315 -22.86 6.85 37.73
N LEU A 316 -22.74 5.62 38.24
CA LEU A 316 -22.08 4.53 37.56
C LEU A 316 -22.85 4.12 36.30
N GLU A 317 -24.18 4.03 36.38
CA GLU A 317 -25.05 3.75 35.24
C GLU A 317 -24.97 4.87 34.19
N GLN A 318 -24.97 6.14 34.60
CA GLN A 318 -24.76 7.26 33.69
C GLN A 318 -23.37 7.25 33.05
N ALA A 319 -22.31 6.95 33.82
CA ALA A 319 -20.96 6.86 33.29
C ALA A 319 -20.83 5.72 32.27
N ARG A 320 -21.45 4.57 32.53
CA ARG A 320 -21.52 3.43 31.61
C ARG A 320 -22.29 3.78 30.33
N ALA A 321 -23.48 4.35 30.45
CA ALA A 321 -24.26 4.78 29.28
C ALA A 321 -23.51 5.78 28.40
N ARG A 322 -22.77 6.72 29.01
CA ARG A 322 -22.01 7.74 28.28
C ARG A 322 -20.72 7.19 27.65
N THR A 323 -20.10 6.20 28.27
CA THR A 323 -18.92 5.51 27.72
C THR A 323 -19.32 4.51 26.63
N GLU A 324 -20.45 3.82 26.75
CA GLU A 324 -21.01 2.95 25.71
C GLU A 324 -21.41 3.73 24.44
N ILE A 325 -21.98 4.94 24.58
CA ILE A 325 -22.28 5.82 23.43
C ILE A 325 -21.00 6.32 22.77
N ALA A 326 -19.89 6.47 23.51
CA ALA A 326 -18.60 6.88 22.97
C ALA A 326 -17.88 5.72 22.24
N ASP A 327 -18.12 4.48 22.67
CA ASP A 327 -17.63 3.26 22.03
C ASP A 327 -18.42 2.91 20.76
N ALA A 328 -19.69 3.29 20.66
CA ALA A 328 -20.49 3.13 19.47
C ALA A 328 -20.20 4.23 18.42
N GLN A 329 -19.65 3.87 17.26
CA GLN A 329 -19.46 4.81 16.16
C GLN A 329 -20.83 5.35 15.67
N LEU A 330 -20.98 6.66 15.56
CA LEU A 330 -22.13 7.33 14.92
C LEU A 330 -21.70 7.89 13.56
N ASP A 331 -22.52 7.70 12.53
CA ASP A 331 -22.31 8.30 11.19
C ASP A 331 -22.64 9.82 11.17
N GLU A 332 -22.35 10.50 10.04
CA GLU A 332 -22.66 11.93 9.81
C GLU A 332 -24.16 12.26 9.91
N GLU A 333 -25.02 11.24 9.98
CA GLU A 333 -26.47 11.32 10.07
C GLU A 333 -27.00 10.88 11.45
N GLY A 334 -26.11 10.63 12.42
CA GLY A 334 -26.43 10.33 13.82
C GLY A 334 -26.92 8.90 14.08
N ARG A 335 -26.64 7.94 13.19
CA ARG A 335 -27.03 6.52 13.35
C ARG A 335 -25.87 5.69 13.85
N PHE A 336 -26.19 4.70 14.68
CA PHE A 336 -25.23 3.73 15.20
C PHE A 336 -24.66 2.85 14.07
N ILE A 337 -23.36 2.99 13.80
CA ILE A 337 -22.57 2.03 13.04
C ILE A 337 -22.28 0.87 14.00
N LYS A 338 -22.88 -0.30 13.76
CA LYS A 338 -22.46 -1.55 14.41
C LYS A 338 -20.99 -1.78 14.07
N ASP A 339 -20.12 -1.60 15.05
CA ASP A 339 -18.68 -1.57 14.88
C ASP A 339 -18.09 -2.99 14.82
N GLU A 340 -18.49 -3.75 13.80
CA GLU A 340 -17.97 -5.09 13.50
C GLU A 340 -16.64 -4.99 12.71
N GLY A 341 -15.59 -4.47 13.36
CA GLY A 341 -14.23 -4.40 12.79
C GLY A 341 -13.95 -3.16 11.92
N GLY A 342 -14.95 -2.33 11.63
CA GLY A 342 -14.82 -1.09 10.86
C GLY A 342 -14.46 -1.29 9.38
N ARG A 343 -14.33 -0.19 8.62
CA ARG A 343 -14.03 -0.21 7.17
C ARG A 343 -12.67 -0.87 6.84
N LEU A 344 -11.73 -0.93 7.79
CA LEU A 344 -10.42 -1.57 7.60
C LEU A 344 -10.49 -3.09 7.61
N ALA A 345 -11.24 -3.70 8.53
CA ALA A 345 -11.30 -5.16 8.63
C ALA A 345 -11.96 -5.82 7.40
N LYS A 346 -12.69 -5.04 6.60
CA LYS A 346 -13.33 -5.47 5.36
C LYS A 346 -12.41 -5.38 4.14
N GLN A 347 -11.18 -4.89 4.28
CA GLN A 347 -10.23 -4.82 3.17
C GLN A 347 -9.34 -6.05 3.14
N ASP A 348 -9.27 -6.72 2.00
CA ASP A 348 -8.46 -7.94 1.78
C ASP A 348 -6.94 -7.74 2.01
N ASP A 349 -6.51 -6.49 2.11
CA ASP A 349 -5.12 -6.07 2.22
C ASP A 349 -4.76 -5.57 3.63
N VAL A 350 -5.61 -5.84 4.63
CA VAL A 350 -5.42 -5.56 6.05
C VAL A 350 -5.74 -6.80 6.88
N VAL A 351 -4.89 -7.10 7.87
CA VAL A 351 -5.13 -8.17 8.86
C VAL A 351 -4.94 -7.58 10.26
N ILE A 352 -5.88 -7.85 11.16
CA ILE A 352 -5.82 -7.43 12.57
C ILE A 352 -5.93 -8.66 13.46
N ILE A 353 -4.93 -8.89 14.30
CA ILE A 353 -4.87 -9.98 15.27
C ILE A 353 -5.25 -9.41 16.64
N GLY A 354 -6.22 -10.03 17.31
CA GLY A 354 -6.61 -9.65 18.68
C GLY A 354 -5.61 -10.14 19.74
N GLU A 355 -5.75 -9.64 20.97
CA GLU A 355 -4.84 -9.95 22.10
C GLU A 355 -4.73 -11.46 22.43
N ASN A 356 -5.69 -12.28 21.99
CA ASN A 356 -5.69 -13.74 22.20
C ASN A 356 -4.97 -14.54 21.10
N GLY A 357 -4.25 -13.87 20.17
CA GLY A 357 -3.55 -14.53 19.06
C GLY A 357 -4.47 -15.15 18.00
N LYS A 358 -5.79 -14.93 18.12
CA LYS A 358 -6.79 -15.29 17.12
C LYS A 358 -7.14 -14.06 16.28
N PRO A 359 -7.28 -14.20 14.95
CA PRO A 359 -7.88 -13.16 14.12
C PRO A 359 -9.27 -12.84 14.64
N ILE A 360 -9.63 -11.57 14.70
CA ILE A 360 -10.99 -11.17 15.06
C ILE A 360 -11.84 -11.30 13.79
N ILE A 361 -12.61 -12.39 13.65
CA ILE A 361 -13.67 -12.51 12.64
C ILE A 361 -15.00 -12.88 13.31
N VAL A 362 -16.04 -12.21 12.83
CA VAL A 362 -17.43 -12.26 13.23
C VAL A 362 -18.04 -13.61 12.86
N GLU A 363 -18.60 -14.32 13.84
CA GLU A 363 -19.53 -15.41 13.54
C GLU A 363 -20.87 -14.81 13.10
N ASP A 364 -21.29 -15.09 11.86
CA ASP A 364 -22.68 -14.92 11.45
C ASP A 364 -23.54 -15.90 12.26
N ALA A 365 -24.18 -15.41 13.32
CA ALA A 365 -25.21 -16.17 14.01
C ALA A 365 -26.39 -16.42 13.05
N PRO A 366 -26.96 -17.64 13.01
CA PRO A 366 -28.01 -17.99 12.07
C PRO A 366 -29.27 -17.16 12.36
N VAL A 367 -29.82 -16.58 11.29
CA VAL A 367 -31.10 -15.86 11.33
C VAL A 367 -32.19 -16.83 11.80
N ALA A 368 -32.58 -16.70 13.07
CA ALA A 368 -33.80 -17.29 13.57
C ALA A 368 -34.98 -16.55 12.93
N THR A 369 -35.60 -17.18 11.93
CA THR A 369 -36.88 -16.77 11.35
C THR A 369 -37.93 -16.73 12.45
N LYS A 370 -38.42 -15.52 12.79
CA LYS A 370 -39.68 -15.35 13.53
C LYS A 370 -40.80 -14.90 12.58
N PRO A 371 -42.04 -15.34 12.85
CA PRO A 371 -43.11 -15.43 11.86
C PRO A 371 -43.74 -14.07 11.53
N LYS A 372 -44.26 -13.97 10.32
CA LYS A 372 -45.06 -12.82 9.84
C LYS A 372 -46.26 -12.60 10.76
N SER A 373 -46.41 -11.39 11.28
CA SER A 373 -47.67 -10.88 11.80
C SER A 373 -48.09 -9.67 10.97
N ASP A 374 -49.31 -9.77 10.44
CA ASP A 374 -49.98 -8.80 9.59
C ASP A 374 -50.18 -7.43 10.27
N ALA A 375 -49.94 -6.35 9.52
CA ALA A 375 -50.47 -5.01 9.80
C ALA A 375 -50.60 -4.19 8.50
N PRO A 376 -51.56 -3.24 8.41
CA PRO A 376 -52.31 -2.99 7.19
C PRO A 376 -51.70 -1.95 6.24
N ASN A 377 -52.06 -2.16 4.97
CA ASN A 377 -51.75 -1.41 3.77
C ASN A 377 -52.06 0.11 3.88
N THR A 378 -51.03 0.96 3.84
CA THR A 378 -51.20 2.40 3.55
C THR A 378 -50.42 2.79 2.30
N LYS A 379 -51.17 3.36 1.34
CA LYS A 379 -50.76 3.69 -0.04
C LYS A 379 -49.59 4.69 -0.08
N LYS A 380 -48.50 4.32 -0.76
CA LYS A 380 -47.41 5.23 -1.15
C LYS A 380 -47.90 6.22 -2.22
N LYS A 381 -47.78 7.54 -1.96
CA LYS A 381 -47.82 8.60 -2.98
C LYS A 381 -46.41 8.84 -3.54
N ALA A 382 -46.30 8.95 -4.86
CA ALA A 382 -45.06 9.25 -5.58
C ALA A 382 -44.62 10.73 -5.40
N PRO A 383 -43.31 11.04 -5.39
CA PRO A 383 -42.83 12.41 -5.19
C PRO A 383 -42.80 13.23 -6.50
N ALA A 384 -43.27 14.47 -6.42
CA ALA A 384 -43.29 15.45 -7.51
C ALA A 384 -41.95 16.20 -7.65
N LYS A 385 -41.52 16.42 -8.90
CA LYS A 385 -40.31 17.17 -9.30
C LYS A 385 -40.43 18.67 -8.93
N LYS A 386 -39.48 19.22 -8.15
CA LYS A 386 -39.35 20.67 -7.91
C LYS A 386 -38.42 21.32 -8.96
N LYS A 387 -38.92 22.39 -9.60
CA LYS A 387 -38.19 23.29 -10.53
C LYS A 387 -37.24 24.20 -9.75
N VAL A 388 -36.01 24.36 -10.26
CA VAL A 388 -34.98 25.30 -9.76
C VAL A 388 -35.20 26.67 -10.42
N VAL A 389 -35.33 27.73 -9.61
CA VAL A 389 -35.38 29.12 -10.08
C VAL A 389 -34.02 29.78 -9.81
N LYS A 390 -33.34 30.23 -10.87
CA LYS A 390 -32.11 31.03 -10.80
C LYS A 390 -32.44 32.49 -10.47
N LYS A 391 -31.84 33.03 -9.39
CA LYS A 391 -31.95 34.45 -9.03
C LYS A 391 -30.71 35.19 -9.55
N ILE A 392 -30.93 36.13 -10.48
CA ILE A 392 -29.93 37.01 -11.08
C ILE A 392 -29.71 38.21 -10.15
N ILE A 393 -28.47 38.46 -9.74
CA ILE A 393 -28.08 39.67 -8.99
C ILE A 393 -27.46 40.67 -9.98
N LYS A 394 -28.15 41.79 -10.21
CA LYS A 394 -27.65 42.95 -10.98
C LYS A 394 -26.70 43.78 -10.10
N ARG A 395 -25.46 43.99 -10.56
CA ARG A 395 -24.55 45.03 -10.04
C ARG A 395 -24.96 46.38 -10.62
N ARG A 396 -25.20 47.37 -9.74
CA ARG A 396 -25.37 48.79 -10.11
C ARG A 396 -24.02 49.49 -10.05
N SER A 397 -23.71 50.22 -11.11
CA SER A 397 -22.59 51.13 -11.29
C SER A 397 -22.85 52.48 -10.62
N THR A 398 -21.85 53.02 -9.92
CA THR A 398 -21.80 54.42 -9.47
C THR A 398 -20.48 55.04 -9.94
N SER A 399 -20.53 55.77 -11.04
CA SER A 399 -19.73 56.99 -11.28
C SER A 399 -20.46 58.14 -10.56
N GLY A 400 -19.91 59.15 -9.91
CA GLY A 400 -18.59 59.79 -9.86
C GLY A 400 -18.87 61.30 -9.63
N LEU A 401 -17.92 62.01 -9.01
CA LEU A 401 -17.85 63.47 -8.73
C LEU A 401 -18.58 64.03 -7.50
N PHE A 402 -17.79 64.52 -6.54
CA PHE A 402 -17.78 65.92 -6.13
C PHE A 402 -16.32 66.32 -5.84
N ASP A 403 -15.94 67.46 -6.41
CA ASP A 403 -14.73 68.24 -6.13
C ASP A 403 -14.86 68.95 -4.78
N ASP A 404 -13.77 68.98 -4.01
CA ASP A 404 -13.13 70.11 -3.29
C ASP A 404 -12.00 69.58 -2.39
#